data_AF-A0A936BMQ3-F1
#
_entry.id   AF-A0A936BMQ3-F1
#
_cell.length_a   1.000
_cell.length_b   1.000
_cell.length_c   1.000
_cell.angle_alpha   90.00
_cell.angle_beta   90.00
_cell.angle_gamma   90.00
#
_symmetry.space_group_name_H-M   'P 1'
#
loop_
_entity.id
_entity.type
_entity.pdbx_description
1 polymer ?
#
loop_
_entity_poly.entity_id
_entity_poly.type
_entity_poly.pdbx_seq_one_letter_code
_entity_poly.pdbx_strand_id
1 'polypeptide(L)'
;MVLDTVSCICCRTAVASGPDGRVHALWRHVFNGSVRDFLTAHSTDGAATFAPAARVHEDGWVLNGCPDTGGDLVVDGAGVVHAAWYTGAPGRVGLWYARGDGPAGAFAAPVRLLPTGHLPPAHVKLTASGTTVWGIWEDRRVAPAELRFGTPGAGAGRSLGAGEAPAIAAAGGRLAVAYARDGAVLVRAATVPREPS
;
A
#
# COMPACT_ATOMS: atom_id res chain seq x y z
N MET A 1 12.28 -14.09 15.46
CA MET A 1 11.34 -13.14 16.09
C MET A 1 9.98 -13.28 15.44
N VAL A 2 8.89 -13.12 16.21
CA VAL A 2 7.50 -13.19 15.73
C VAL A 2 6.84 -11.85 16.08
N LEU A 3 6.21 -11.18 15.09
CA LEU A 3 5.50 -9.92 15.30
C LEU A 3 4.02 -10.11 15.63
N ASP A 4 3.42 -11.20 15.15
CA ASP A 4 2.00 -11.50 15.28
C ASP A 4 1.77 -13.00 15.06
N THR A 5 0.83 -13.58 15.79
CA THR A 5 0.42 -15.00 15.69
C THR A 5 -0.98 -15.18 15.10
N VAL A 6 -1.69 -14.10 14.76
CA VAL A 6 -3.09 -14.12 14.30
C VAL A 6 -3.28 -13.26 13.04
N SER A 7 -2.34 -13.35 12.10
CA SER A 7 -2.38 -12.57 10.86
C SER A 7 -3.40 -13.09 9.83
N CYS A 8 -3.88 -12.20 8.95
CA CYS A 8 -4.56 -12.59 7.73
C CYS A 8 -3.54 -13.15 6.73
N ILE A 9 -3.34 -14.47 6.73
CA ILE A 9 -2.28 -15.13 5.94
C ILE A 9 -2.39 -14.92 4.42
N CYS A 10 -3.59 -14.70 3.89
CA CYS A 10 -3.77 -14.44 2.47
C CYS A 10 -3.58 -12.96 2.10
N CYS A 11 -3.54 -12.07 3.09
CA CYS A 11 -3.26 -10.67 2.88
C CYS A 11 -1.74 -10.49 2.83
N ARG A 12 -1.18 -10.19 1.64
CA ARG A 12 0.26 -10.01 1.45
C ARG A 12 0.84 -8.99 2.46
N THR A 13 1.93 -9.39 3.13
CA THR A 13 2.74 -8.52 3.99
C THR A 13 3.60 -7.58 3.15
N ALA A 14 3.98 -6.43 3.70
CA ALA A 14 4.96 -5.53 3.10
C ALA A 14 6.09 -5.20 4.08
N VAL A 15 7.27 -4.89 3.54
CA VAL A 15 8.44 -4.47 4.30
C VAL A 15 9.17 -3.38 3.52
N ALA A 16 9.66 -2.36 4.22
CA ALA A 16 10.52 -1.35 3.63
C ALA A 16 11.58 -0.89 4.61
N SER A 17 12.72 -0.46 4.08
CA SER A 17 13.80 0.17 4.84
C SER A 17 13.93 1.64 4.48
N GLY A 18 14.09 2.48 5.50
CA GLY A 18 14.34 3.91 5.33
C GLY A 18 15.81 4.26 5.15
N PRO A 19 16.12 5.52 4.77
CA PRO A 19 17.50 6.04 4.69
C PRO A 19 18.28 5.99 6.01
N ASP A 20 17.57 5.96 7.15
CA ASP A 20 18.13 5.87 8.49
C ASP A 20 18.36 4.42 8.97
N GLY A 21 18.14 3.44 8.10
CA GLY A 21 18.29 2.01 8.40
C GLY A 21 17.12 1.41 9.19
N ARG A 22 16.06 2.19 9.49
CA ARG A 22 14.85 1.64 10.11
C ARG A 22 14.13 0.70 9.16
N VAL A 23 13.63 -0.40 9.71
CA VAL A 23 12.85 -1.39 8.97
C VAL A 23 11.41 -1.31 9.43
N HIS A 24 10.48 -1.17 8.49
CA HIS A 24 9.05 -1.14 8.74
C HIS A 24 8.40 -2.37 8.15
N ALA A 25 7.54 -3.02 8.92
CA ALA A 25 6.69 -4.11 8.47
C ALA A 25 5.22 -3.66 8.47
N LEU A 26 4.44 -4.19 7.52
CA LEU A 26 3.00 -4.00 7.40
C LEU A 26 2.33 -5.35 7.17
N TRP A 27 1.26 -5.63 7.90
CA TRP A 27 0.45 -6.82 7.73
C TRP A 27 -1.00 -6.55 8.16
N ARG A 28 -1.94 -7.39 7.72
CA ARG A 28 -3.31 -7.33 8.22
C ARG A 28 -3.46 -8.32 9.37
N HIS A 29 -3.94 -7.86 10.53
CA HIS A 29 -4.20 -8.68 11.72
C HIS A 29 -5.68 -9.09 11.77
N VAL A 30 -5.98 -10.21 12.42
CA VAL A 30 -7.37 -10.62 12.72
C VAL A 30 -7.65 -10.43 14.21
N PHE A 31 -8.31 -9.32 14.54
CA PHE A 31 -8.75 -9.01 15.89
C PHE A 31 -9.99 -9.84 16.28
N ASN A 32 -10.33 -9.79 17.57
CA ASN A 32 -11.56 -10.37 18.09
C ASN A 32 -12.80 -9.91 17.29
N GLY A 33 -13.76 -10.81 17.08
CA GLY A 33 -14.94 -10.54 16.25
C GLY A 33 -14.64 -10.51 14.75
N SER A 34 -13.52 -11.09 14.30
CA SER A 34 -13.10 -11.15 12.90
C SER A 34 -12.88 -9.78 12.24
N VAL A 35 -12.54 -8.77 13.05
CA VAL A 35 -12.14 -7.45 12.55
C VAL A 35 -10.75 -7.54 11.95
N ARG A 36 -10.57 -7.03 10.73
CA ARG A 36 -9.31 -7.10 10.00
C ARG A 36 -8.80 -5.72 9.61
N ASP A 37 -7.87 -5.20 10.41
CA ASP A 37 -7.20 -3.92 10.17
C ASP A 37 -5.69 -4.14 9.94
N PHE A 38 -5.04 -3.18 9.30
CA PHE A 38 -3.59 -3.22 9.09
C PHE A 38 -2.84 -2.76 10.34
N LEU A 39 -1.83 -3.54 10.71
CA LEU A 39 -0.83 -3.21 11.70
C LEU A 39 0.49 -2.85 11.02
N THR A 40 1.23 -1.94 11.66
CA THR A 40 2.62 -1.66 11.34
C THR A 40 3.49 -1.83 12.59
N ALA A 41 4.74 -2.22 12.40
CA ALA A 41 5.77 -2.16 13.43
C ALA A 41 7.08 -1.73 12.77
N HIS A 42 7.98 -1.15 13.56
CA HIS A 42 9.28 -0.72 13.08
C HIS A 42 10.41 -1.21 13.97
N SER A 43 11.59 -1.37 13.37
CA SER A 43 12.85 -1.71 14.02
C SER A 43 13.84 -0.59 13.79
N THR A 44 14.67 -0.32 14.80
CA THR A 44 15.80 0.62 14.75
C THR A 44 17.15 -0.08 14.86
N ASP A 45 17.19 -1.41 14.83
CA ASP A 45 18.37 -2.24 15.13
C ASP A 45 18.58 -3.35 14.08
N GLY A 46 18.25 -3.06 12.82
CA GLY A 46 18.46 -4.00 11.70
C GLY A 46 17.52 -5.22 11.74
N ALA A 47 16.28 -5.01 12.19
CA ALA A 47 15.26 -6.04 12.37
C ALA A 47 15.58 -7.09 13.44
N ALA A 48 16.46 -6.79 14.40
CA ALA A 48 16.74 -7.65 15.54
C ALA A 48 15.61 -7.60 16.58
N THR A 49 15.05 -6.40 16.82
CA THR A 49 13.84 -6.17 17.62
C THR A 49 12.89 -5.19 16.92
N PHE A 50 11.60 -5.24 17.27
CA PHE A 50 10.60 -4.30 16.77
C PHE A 50 9.88 -3.63 17.94
N ALA A 51 9.53 -2.36 17.75
CA ALA A 51 8.58 -1.66 18.60
C ALA A 51 7.21 -2.35 18.57
N PRO A 52 6.36 -2.13 19.59
CA PRO A 52 4.98 -2.62 19.59
C PRO A 52 4.23 -2.22 18.31
N ALA A 53 3.42 -3.15 17.80
CA ALA A 53 2.63 -2.91 16.60
C ALA A 53 1.54 -1.86 16.87
N ALA A 54 1.33 -0.96 15.91
CA ALA A 54 0.28 0.04 15.92
C ALA A 54 -0.66 -0.18 14.73
N ARG A 55 -1.95 0.13 14.90
CA ARG A 55 -2.90 0.13 13.78
C ARG A 55 -2.58 1.30 12.85
N VAL A 56 -2.48 1.01 11.55
CA VAL A 56 -2.36 2.05 10.51
C VAL A 56 -3.64 2.90 10.49
N HIS A 57 -4.79 2.23 10.61
CA HIS A 57 -6.09 2.84 10.77
C HIS A 57 -7.06 1.83 11.38
N GLU A 58 -8.03 2.32 12.16
CA GLU A 58 -9.13 1.51 12.71
C GLU A 58 -10.30 1.49 11.72
N ASP A 59 -10.19 0.70 10.65
CA ASP A 59 -11.28 0.61 9.67
C ASP A 59 -12.47 -0.20 10.20
N GLY A 60 -12.24 -1.17 11.09
CA GLY A 60 -13.31 -1.98 11.67
C GLY A 60 -13.91 -2.97 10.68
N TRP A 61 -13.14 -3.45 9.70
CA TRP A 61 -13.66 -4.34 8.67
C TRP A 61 -13.87 -5.76 9.20
N VAL A 62 -15.13 -6.11 9.48
CA VAL A 62 -15.51 -7.48 9.85
C VAL A 62 -15.57 -8.37 8.61
N LEU A 63 -14.76 -9.43 8.58
CA LEU A 63 -14.72 -10.38 7.47
C LEU A 63 -14.37 -11.81 7.91
N ASN A 64 -15.29 -12.73 7.64
CA ASN A 64 -15.10 -14.17 7.77
C ASN A 64 -14.71 -14.80 6.41
N GLY A 65 -13.54 -14.43 5.89
CA GLY A 65 -13.07 -14.91 4.60
C GLY A 65 -11.69 -14.37 4.23
N CYS A 66 -11.23 -14.76 3.04
CA CYS A 66 -10.03 -14.21 2.44
C CYS A 66 -10.40 -13.17 1.39
N PRO A 67 -10.06 -11.89 1.58
CA PRO A 67 -10.34 -10.86 0.59
C PRO A 67 -9.29 -10.78 -0.52
N ASP A 68 -8.17 -11.51 -0.37
CA ASP A 68 -6.98 -11.42 -1.24
C ASP A 68 -6.56 -9.98 -1.54
N THR A 69 -6.59 -9.12 -0.52
CA THR A 69 -6.21 -7.70 -0.63
C THR A 69 -5.15 -7.37 0.40
N GLY A 70 -3.88 -7.49 0.00
CA GLY A 70 -2.76 -6.99 0.80
C GLY A 70 -2.70 -5.46 0.82
N GLY A 71 -1.89 -4.93 1.75
CA GLY A 71 -1.47 -3.54 1.73
C GLY A 71 -0.13 -3.41 1.03
N ASP A 72 0.40 -2.18 1.01
CA ASP A 72 1.79 -1.93 0.68
C ASP A 72 2.34 -0.78 1.53
N LEU A 73 3.66 -0.79 1.76
CA LEU A 73 4.36 0.21 2.54
C LEU A 73 5.69 0.57 1.88
N VAL A 74 6.02 1.86 1.84
CA VAL A 74 7.32 2.37 1.43
C VAL A 74 7.82 3.43 2.40
N VAL A 75 9.13 3.65 2.43
CA VAL A 75 9.75 4.79 3.12
C VAL A 75 10.35 5.70 2.06
N ASP A 76 10.05 6.99 2.10
CA ASP A 76 10.59 7.96 1.16
C ASP A 76 12.02 8.42 1.55
N GLY A 77 12.63 9.24 0.70
CA GLY A 77 13.97 9.77 0.91
C GLY A 77 14.09 10.73 2.11
N ALA A 78 12.99 11.20 2.68
CA ALA A 78 12.96 11.97 3.91
C ALA A 78 12.74 11.08 5.16
N GLY A 79 12.64 9.76 4.99
CA GLY A 79 12.35 8.82 6.07
C GLY A 79 10.88 8.76 6.47
N VAL A 80 9.98 9.33 5.66
CA VAL A 80 8.53 9.27 5.92
C VAL A 80 7.99 7.93 5.46
N VAL A 81 7.22 7.29 6.33
CA VAL A 81 6.54 6.02 6.02
C VAL A 81 5.25 6.31 5.27
N HIS A 82 4.94 5.52 4.25
CA HIS A 82 3.74 5.64 3.45
C HIS A 82 3.08 4.28 3.34
N ALA A 83 1.77 4.20 3.64
CA ALA A 83 1.01 2.96 3.55
C ALA A 83 -0.20 3.15 2.63
N ALA A 84 -0.53 2.11 1.87
CA ALA A 84 -1.77 2.04 1.11
C ALA A 84 -2.42 0.66 1.28
N TRP A 85 -3.74 0.63 1.34
CA TRP A 85 -4.48 -0.60 1.60
C TRP A 85 -5.91 -0.56 1.07
N TYR A 86 -6.50 -1.73 0.91
CA TYR A 86 -7.94 -1.89 0.72
C TYR A 86 -8.64 -2.12 2.07
N THR A 87 -9.84 -1.58 2.23
CA THR A 87 -10.78 -1.98 3.28
C THR A 87 -12.17 -2.18 2.69
N GLY A 88 -12.88 -3.20 3.18
CA GLY A 88 -14.30 -3.43 2.90
C GLY A 88 -15.21 -2.93 4.04
N ALA A 89 -14.69 -2.12 4.96
CA ALA A 89 -15.47 -1.58 6.06
C ALA A 89 -16.67 -0.73 5.57
N PRO A 90 -17.87 -0.87 6.16
CA PRO A 90 -19.02 -0.03 5.85
C PRO A 90 -18.68 1.47 5.91
N GLY A 91 -19.10 2.23 4.90
CA GLY A 91 -18.80 3.68 4.80
C GLY A 91 -17.37 4.02 4.35
N ARG A 92 -16.45 3.05 4.31
CA ARG A 92 -15.05 3.24 3.89
C ARG A 92 -14.59 2.28 2.80
N VAL A 93 -15.49 1.57 2.14
CA VAL A 93 -15.11 0.58 1.11
C VAL A 93 -14.21 1.22 0.05
N GLY A 94 -13.00 0.67 -0.15
CA GLY A 94 -12.12 1.06 -1.23
C GLY A 94 -10.63 1.06 -0.86
N LEU A 95 -9.83 1.66 -1.74
CA LEU A 95 -8.40 1.83 -1.57
C LEU A 95 -8.06 3.17 -0.92
N TRP A 96 -7.23 3.11 0.10
CA TRP A 96 -6.82 4.23 0.94
C TRP A 96 -5.31 4.33 0.99
N TYR A 97 -4.84 5.53 1.28
CA TYR A 97 -3.45 5.85 1.47
C TYR A 97 -3.30 6.79 2.66
N ALA A 98 -2.25 6.60 3.44
CA ALA A 98 -1.85 7.51 4.50
C ALA A 98 -0.33 7.63 4.56
N ARG A 99 0.14 8.83 4.91
CA ARG A 99 1.54 9.07 5.26
C ARG A 99 1.69 9.05 6.78
N GLY A 100 2.84 8.62 7.26
CA GLY A 100 3.21 8.74 8.66
C GLY A 100 3.26 10.21 9.09
N ASP A 101 2.82 10.50 10.30
CA ASP A 101 2.74 11.87 10.86
C ASP A 101 3.71 12.11 12.03
N GLY A 102 4.54 11.12 12.38
CA GLY A 102 5.55 11.27 13.43
C GLY A 102 6.31 9.98 13.78
N PRO A 103 7.21 10.05 14.77
CA PRO A 103 8.02 8.91 15.21
C PRO A 103 7.23 8.01 16.16
N ALA A 104 6.35 7.14 15.63
CA ALA A 104 5.79 5.97 16.35
C ALA A 104 4.85 5.09 15.49
N GLY A 105 4.87 5.19 14.16
CA GLY A 105 3.90 4.46 13.32
C GLY A 105 2.47 5.02 13.36
N ALA A 106 2.30 6.25 13.86
CA ALA A 106 1.09 7.02 13.67
C ALA A 106 1.00 7.53 12.21
N PHE A 107 -0.22 7.59 11.69
CA PHE A 107 -0.52 7.99 10.32
C PHE A 107 -1.52 9.14 10.31
N ALA A 108 -1.30 10.07 9.39
CA ALA A 108 -2.25 11.13 9.09
C ALA A 108 -3.59 10.54 8.61
N ALA A 109 -4.64 11.39 8.63
CA ALA A 109 -5.96 11.03 8.13
C ALA A 109 -5.87 10.42 6.70
N PRO A 110 -6.38 9.19 6.49
CA PRO A 110 -6.26 8.53 5.21
C PRO A 110 -7.05 9.22 4.11
N VAL A 111 -6.51 9.22 2.90
CA VAL A 111 -7.16 9.72 1.69
C VAL A 111 -7.52 8.57 0.76
N ARG A 112 -8.68 8.70 0.10
CA ARG A 112 -9.20 7.68 -0.80
C ARG A 112 -8.54 7.80 -2.19
N LEU A 113 -8.00 6.69 -2.71
CA LEU A 113 -7.31 6.68 -4.02
C LEU A 113 -8.27 6.75 -5.22
N LEU A 114 -9.50 6.25 -5.04
CA LEU A 114 -10.59 6.34 -6.01
C LEU A 114 -11.76 7.07 -5.35
N PRO A 115 -11.95 8.39 -5.60
CA PRO A 115 -12.83 9.23 -4.79
C PRO A 115 -14.30 8.80 -4.74
N THR A 116 -14.82 8.18 -5.80
CA THR A 116 -16.27 7.88 -5.95
C THR A 116 -16.55 6.40 -6.22
N GLY A 117 -17.77 5.97 -5.94
CA GLY A 117 -18.27 4.62 -6.28
C GLY A 117 -17.81 3.52 -5.32
N HIS A 118 -18.52 2.39 -5.34
CA HIS A 118 -18.14 1.17 -4.63
C HIS A 118 -17.02 0.46 -5.37
N LEU A 119 -15.97 0.05 -4.65
CA LEU A 119 -14.81 -0.64 -5.23
C LEU A 119 -14.77 -2.09 -4.71
N PRO A 120 -14.89 -3.10 -5.58
CA PRO A 120 -14.61 -4.49 -5.22
C PRO A 120 -13.18 -4.67 -4.69
N PRO A 121 -12.86 -5.79 -4.02
CA PRO A 121 -11.49 -6.08 -3.56
C PRO A 121 -10.45 -5.83 -4.66
N ALA A 122 -9.50 -4.94 -4.36
CA ALA A 122 -8.58 -4.36 -5.34
C ALA A 122 -7.16 -4.23 -4.76
N HIS A 123 -6.16 -4.28 -5.64
CA HIS A 123 -4.76 -4.17 -5.25
C HIS A 123 -4.20 -2.76 -5.38
N VAL A 124 -3.23 -2.45 -4.53
CA VAL A 124 -2.38 -1.25 -4.61
C VAL A 124 -0.92 -1.64 -4.34
N LYS A 125 0.01 -0.96 -5.03
CA LYS A 125 1.45 -1.02 -4.77
C LYS A 125 2.06 0.37 -4.82
N LEU A 126 3.09 0.57 -4.02
CA LEU A 126 3.82 1.82 -3.82
C LEU A 126 5.30 1.63 -4.15
N THR A 127 5.96 2.70 -4.56
CA THR A 127 7.43 2.83 -4.58
C THR A 127 7.78 4.28 -4.24
N ALA A 128 8.96 4.50 -3.67
CA ALA A 128 9.52 5.85 -3.50
C ALA A 128 10.70 6.07 -4.46
N SER A 129 10.91 7.32 -4.86
CA SER A 129 12.08 7.79 -5.61
C SER A 129 12.47 9.15 -5.07
N GLY A 130 13.50 9.21 -4.23
CA GLY A 130 13.72 10.40 -3.39
C GLY A 130 12.53 10.60 -2.46
N THR A 131 12.09 11.84 -2.27
CA THR A 131 10.92 12.22 -1.48
C THR A 131 9.58 11.97 -2.18
N THR A 132 9.59 11.62 -3.47
CA THR A 132 8.36 11.39 -4.22
C THR A 132 7.88 9.95 -4.08
N VAL A 133 6.61 9.77 -3.72
CA VAL A 133 5.92 8.48 -3.72
C VAL A 133 5.09 8.30 -4.98
N TRP A 134 5.22 7.12 -5.59
CA TRP A 134 4.43 6.67 -6.73
C TRP A 134 3.60 5.46 -6.33
N GLY A 135 2.37 5.42 -6.82
CA GLY A 135 1.47 4.30 -6.64
C GLY A 135 0.94 3.77 -7.97
N ILE A 136 0.61 2.49 -7.97
CA ILE A 136 -0.21 1.84 -8.98
C ILE A 136 -1.34 1.10 -8.27
N TRP A 137 -2.58 1.27 -8.73
CA TRP A 137 -3.75 0.66 -8.12
C TRP A 137 -4.80 0.24 -9.13
N GLU A 138 -5.59 -0.76 -8.77
CA GLU A 138 -6.68 -1.26 -9.59
C GLU A 138 -7.95 -0.40 -9.40
N ASP A 139 -8.55 -0.03 -10.52
CA ASP A 139 -9.91 0.45 -10.63
C ASP A 139 -10.81 -0.67 -11.15
N ARG A 140 -11.41 -1.41 -10.20
CA ARG A 140 -12.34 -2.51 -10.47
C ARG A 140 -13.80 -2.05 -10.54
N ARG A 141 -14.06 -0.74 -10.64
CA ARG A 141 -15.41 -0.20 -10.90
C ARG A 141 -15.82 -0.42 -12.35
N VAL A 142 -14.87 -0.78 -13.21
CA VAL A 142 -15.03 -1.06 -14.64
C VAL A 142 -14.60 -2.50 -14.96
N ALA A 143 -15.10 -3.02 -16.08
CA ALA A 143 -14.78 -4.34 -16.60
C ALA A 143 -14.32 -4.23 -18.08
N PRO A 144 -13.10 -4.68 -18.43
CA PRO A 144 -12.06 -5.23 -17.54
C PRO A 144 -11.54 -4.19 -16.53
N ALA A 145 -10.91 -4.66 -15.44
CA ALA A 145 -10.29 -3.77 -14.45
C ALA A 145 -9.22 -2.89 -15.12
N GLU A 146 -9.12 -1.64 -14.69
CA GLU A 146 -8.08 -0.72 -15.15
C GLU A 146 -6.99 -0.50 -14.11
N LEU A 147 -5.76 -0.25 -14.57
CA LEU A 147 -4.68 0.22 -13.70
C LEU A 147 -4.61 1.73 -13.71
N ARG A 148 -4.55 2.32 -12.52
CA ARG A 148 -4.30 3.73 -12.27
C ARG A 148 -2.89 3.91 -11.76
N PHE A 149 -2.23 5.00 -12.14
CA PHE A 149 -0.87 5.31 -11.73
C PHE A 149 -0.74 6.79 -11.38
N GLY A 150 0.01 7.10 -10.34
CA GLY A 150 0.33 8.48 -9.96
C GLY A 150 0.77 8.61 -8.51
N THR A 151 0.89 9.85 -8.03
CA THR A 151 1.16 10.12 -6.61
C THR A 151 -0.11 9.85 -5.78
N PRO A 152 -0.06 8.95 -4.79
CA PRO A 152 -1.20 8.70 -3.90
C PRO A 152 -1.68 9.98 -3.22
N GLY A 153 -2.98 10.21 -3.20
CA GLY A 153 -3.58 11.43 -2.63
C GLY A 153 -3.61 12.66 -3.54
N ALA A 154 -2.96 12.63 -4.71
CA ALA A 154 -3.01 13.71 -5.71
C ALA A 154 -4.19 13.58 -6.71
N GLY A 155 -5.18 12.73 -6.39
CA GLY A 155 -6.32 12.41 -7.25
C GLY A 155 -6.38 10.94 -7.67
N ALA A 156 -7.20 10.63 -8.67
CA ALA A 156 -7.48 9.25 -9.10
C ALA A 156 -6.36 8.61 -9.97
N GLY A 157 -5.23 9.29 -10.16
CA GLY A 157 -4.15 8.85 -11.05
C GLY A 157 -4.54 8.86 -12.54
N ARG A 158 -3.56 8.65 -13.42
CA ARG A 158 -3.79 8.43 -14.87
C ARG A 158 -4.07 6.95 -15.14
N SER A 159 -4.90 6.65 -16.13
CA SER A 159 -5.12 5.27 -16.58
C SER A 159 -3.90 4.74 -17.35
N LEU A 160 -3.52 3.49 -17.11
CA LEU A 160 -2.58 2.71 -17.91
C LEU A 160 -3.30 1.71 -18.83
N GLY A 161 -4.63 1.68 -18.80
CA GLY A 161 -5.48 0.72 -19.48
C GLY A 161 -5.77 -0.52 -18.66
N ALA A 162 -6.35 -1.53 -19.32
CA ALA A 162 -6.75 -2.78 -18.68
C ALA A 162 -5.56 -3.54 -18.06
N GLY A 163 -5.75 -4.03 -16.84
CA GLY A 163 -4.78 -4.85 -16.13
C GLY A 163 -5.11 -5.02 -14.65
N GLU A 164 -4.45 -5.98 -14.00
CA GLU A 164 -4.61 -6.32 -12.59
C GLU A 164 -3.31 -6.86 -11.99
N ALA A 165 -3.33 -7.15 -10.69
CA ALA A 165 -2.22 -7.63 -9.88
C ALA A 165 -0.92 -6.84 -10.13
N PRO A 166 -0.93 -5.50 -9.99
CA PRO A 166 0.22 -4.69 -10.35
C PRO A 166 1.38 -4.87 -9.37
N ALA A 167 2.58 -4.56 -9.86
CA ALA A 167 3.80 -4.34 -9.11
C ALA A 167 4.51 -3.09 -9.66
N ILE A 168 5.27 -2.40 -8.82
CA ILE A 168 6.00 -1.18 -9.18
C ILE A 168 7.36 -1.15 -8.49
N ALA A 169 8.37 -0.61 -9.17
CA ALA A 169 9.69 -0.35 -8.62
C ALA A 169 10.28 0.94 -9.20
N ALA A 170 11.09 1.63 -8.40
CA ALA A 170 11.87 2.78 -8.81
C ALA A 170 13.36 2.56 -8.53
N ALA A 171 14.22 2.85 -9.53
CA ALA A 171 15.67 2.86 -9.36
C ALA A 171 16.33 3.73 -10.45
N GLY A 172 17.41 4.44 -10.11
CA GLY A 172 18.21 5.20 -11.08
C GLY A 172 17.40 6.23 -11.89
N GLY A 173 16.40 6.86 -11.29
CA GLY A 173 15.51 7.81 -11.97
C GLY A 173 14.56 7.16 -12.98
N ARG A 174 14.33 5.84 -12.90
CA ARG A 174 13.35 5.11 -13.72
C ARG A 174 12.31 4.46 -12.84
N LEU A 175 11.09 4.39 -13.35
CA LEU A 175 10.00 3.58 -12.82
C LEU A 175 9.74 2.43 -13.77
N ALA A 176 9.47 1.26 -13.21
CA ALA A 176 8.97 0.11 -13.93
C ALA A 176 7.71 -0.40 -13.23
N VAL A 177 6.72 -0.81 -14.02
CA VAL A 177 5.51 -1.49 -13.56
C VAL A 177 5.38 -2.83 -14.26
N ALA A 178 4.96 -3.85 -13.54
CA ALA A 178 4.56 -5.15 -14.07
C ALA A 178 3.11 -5.43 -13.69
N TYR A 179 2.33 -6.07 -14.55
CA TYR A 179 0.92 -6.37 -14.28
C TYR A 179 0.40 -7.52 -15.15
N ALA A 180 -0.68 -8.15 -14.71
CA ALA A 180 -1.36 -9.21 -15.44
C ALA A 180 -2.47 -8.64 -16.33
N ARG A 181 -2.65 -9.24 -17.52
CA ARG A 181 -3.77 -8.97 -18.43
C ARG A 181 -3.99 -10.17 -19.33
N ASP A 182 -5.22 -10.69 -19.38
CA ASP A 182 -5.62 -11.78 -20.29
C ASP A 182 -4.69 -13.01 -20.20
N GLY A 183 -4.21 -13.32 -18.98
CA GLY A 183 -3.24 -14.41 -18.72
C GLY A 183 -1.78 -14.08 -19.04
N ALA A 184 -1.48 -12.93 -19.65
CA ALA A 184 -0.12 -12.47 -19.92
C ALA A 184 0.41 -11.57 -18.79
N VAL A 185 1.74 -11.53 -18.65
CA VAL A 185 2.46 -10.56 -17.81
C VAL A 185 3.05 -9.47 -18.70
N LEU A 186 2.70 -8.22 -18.42
CA LEU A 186 3.13 -7.05 -19.17
C LEU A 186 4.04 -6.19 -18.30
N VAL A 187 5.05 -5.56 -18.92
CA VAL A 187 5.96 -4.63 -18.26
C VAL A 187 5.98 -3.30 -19.01
N ARG A 188 5.95 -2.19 -18.28
CA ARG A 188 6.16 -0.84 -18.82
C ARG A 188 7.18 -0.10 -17.97
N ALA A 189 8.03 0.69 -18.59
CA ALA A 189 8.99 1.53 -17.88
C ALA A 189 8.97 2.97 -18.41
N ALA A 190 9.25 3.92 -17.52
CA ALA A 190 9.34 5.34 -17.84
C ALA A 190 10.40 6.00 -16.98
N THR A 191 10.92 7.14 -17.43
CA THR A 191 11.79 8.00 -16.60
C THR A 191 10.93 8.70 -15.54
N VAL A 192 11.41 8.73 -14.29
CA VAL A 192 10.80 9.55 -13.22
C VAL A 192 11.01 11.02 -13.59
N PRO A 193 9.96 11.85 -13.61
CA PRO A 193 10.12 13.30 -13.73
C PRO A 193 11.08 13.79 -12.62
N ARG A 194 12.16 14.49 -12.97
CA ARG A 194 13.04 15.11 -11.96
C ARG A 194 12.27 16.21 -11.25
N GLU A 195 12.40 16.32 -9.93
CA GLU A 195 11.97 17.52 -9.22
C GLU A 195 12.76 18.73 -9.77
N PRO A 196 12.11 19.88 -10.02
CA PRO A 196 12.83 21.10 -10.33
C PRO A 196 13.70 21.48 -9.13
N SER A 197 14.99 21.70 -9.39
CA SER A 197 15.99 22.18 -8.43
C SER A 197 15.67 23.56 -7.88
#